data_AF-A0A918WNV0-F1
#
_entry.id   AF-A0A918WNV0-F1
#
_cell.length_a   1.000
_cell.length_b   1.000
_cell.length_c   1.000
_cell.angle_alpha   90.00
_cell.angle_beta   90.00
_cell.angle_gamma   90.00
#
_symmetry.space_group_name_H-M   'P 1'
#
loop_
_entity.id
_entity.type
_entity.pdbx_description
1 polymer ?
#
loop_
_entity_poly.entity_id
_entity_poly.type
_entity_poly.pdbx_seq_one_letter_code
_entity_poly.pdbx_strand_id
1 'polypeptide(L)'
;MSLIEVLSDVTSKLRQGRFPNEQAISQGIVLRLLQELGWDVYDTNVVWPEFQTGEGRADFALCYPPSKPSIFIEVKQPGKAENGVRQALEYAFHTGVPFIVLTDGKTWSFYLPAEQGSYEDRRVYKLDLFEREAEQGAAVLTRYLENDRVKSGEALENARREYRSRNRRSVARSAIPEAWHELIENGDETLVELLADAVESKAGFRPDDDDVTDFLTNLRRPVVSQTPPTKPTNSVRPPQTPQAEPKPSSSSNRHGHLIISGKAFPYANAKEAMVTALTELSKSDPSFLQRCSQHPYCSGRKRRYIAQTPEE
;
A
#
# COMPACT_ATOMS: atom_id res chain seq x y z
N MET A 1 29.19 -17.46 5.71
CA MET A 1 28.17 -18.54 5.84
C MET A 1 27.43 -18.58 4.52
N SER A 2 26.41 -19.40 4.30
CA SER A 2 25.51 -19.11 3.17
C SER A 2 24.53 -17.99 3.57
N LEU A 3 24.05 -17.21 2.59
CA LEU A 3 23.00 -16.21 2.83
C LEU A 3 21.75 -16.82 3.49
N ILE A 4 21.42 -18.07 3.15
CA ILE A 4 20.26 -18.81 3.68
C ILE A 4 20.44 -19.13 5.18
N GLU A 5 21.62 -19.60 5.58
CA GLU A 5 21.96 -19.85 6.99
C GLU A 5 21.90 -18.56 7.80
N VAL A 6 22.43 -17.48 7.22
CA VAL A 6 22.41 -16.15 7.85
C VAL A 6 20.98 -15.65 8.01
N LEU A 7 20.13 -15.80 7.01
CA LEU A 7 18.73 -15.40 7.09
C LEU A 7 17.96 -16.22 8.12
N SER A 8 18.24 -17.52 8.22
CA SER A 8 17.64 -18.42 9.22
C SER A 8 18.00 -18.00 10.65
N ASP A 9 19.27 -17.71 10.91
CA ASP A 9 19.73 -17.22 12.21
C ASP A 9 19.16 -15.83 12.54
N VAL A 10 19.18 -14.89 11.57
CA VAL A 10 18.56 -13.57 11.71
C VAL A 10 17.09 -13.69 12.10
N THR A 11 16.35 -14.57 11.40
CA THR A 11 14.92 -14.77 11.63
C THR A 11 14.65 -15.36 13.01
N SER A 12 15.47 -16.32 13.45
CA SER A 12 15.42 -16.87 14.81
C SER A 12 15.65 -15.79 15.87
N LYS A 13 16.67 -14.95 15.70
CA LYS A 13 16.99 -13.85 16.62
C LYS A 13 15.92 -12.74 16.63
N LEU A 14 15.32 -12.44 15.48
CA LEU A 14 14.17 -11.54 15.38
C LEU A 14 12.97 -12.06 16.18
N ARG A 15 12.65 -13.35 16.06
CA ARG A 15 11.56 -13.99 16.84
C ARG A 15 11.81 -13.95 18.34
N GLN A 16 13.08 -13.94 18.76
CA GLN A 16 13.49 -13.79 20.16
C GLN A 16 13.54 -12.32 20.64
N GLY A 17 13.26 -11.34 19.79
CA GLY A 17 13.29 -9.92 20.16
C GLY A 17 14.70 -9.38 20.42
N ARG A 18 15.74 -9.96 19.79
CA ARG A 18 17.15 -9.61 20.04
C ARG A 18 17.59 -8.26 19.44
N PHE A 19 16.75 -7.62 18.63
CA PHE A 19 17.05 -6.37 17.93
C PHE A 19 16.09 -5.25 18.39
N PRO A 20 16.42 -4.51 19.47
CA PRO A 20 15.48 -3.59 20.09
C PRO A 20 15.32 -2.23 19.38
N ASN A 21 16.25 -1.84 18.51
CA ASN A 21 16.30 -0.52 17.87
C ASN A 21 16.94 -0.55 16.48
N GLU A 22 16.95 0.59 15.78
CA GLU A 22 17.52 0.71 14.43
C GLU A 22 18.99 0.27 14.40
N GLN A 23 19.82 0.72 15.34
CA GLN A 23 21.25 0.38 15.37
C GLN A 23 21.49 -1.13 15.50
N ALA A 24 20.72 -1.83 16.33
CA ALA A 24 20.81 -3.28 16.45
C ALA A 24 20.41 -3.99 15.15
N ILE A 25 19.40 -3.48 14.44
CA ILE A 25 19.00 -3.99 13.12
C ILE A 25 20.10 -3.72 12.08
N SER A 26 20.62 -2.49 12.03
CA SER A 26 21.69 -2.09 11.12
C SER A 26 22.91 -3.00 11.26
N GLN A 27 23.41 -3.17 12.48
CA GLN A 27 24.62 -3.96 12.76
C GLN A 27 24.37 -5.47 12.68
N GLY A 28 23.27 -5.94 13.28
CA GLY A 28 23.01 -7.36 13.46
C GLY A 28 22.32 -8.05 12.29
N ILE A 29 21.73 -7.27 11.38
CA ILE A 29 20.97 -7.77 10.24
C ILE A 29 21.47 -7.16 8.93
N VAL A 30 21.34 -5.83 8.77
CA VAL A 30 21.57 -5.18 7.46
C VAL A 30 23.00 -5.40 6.98
N LEU A 31 24.01 -5.01 7.77
CA LEU A 31 25.41 -5.19 7.40
C LEU A 31 25.77 -6.66 7.20
N ARG A 32 25.21 -7.55 8.02
CA ARG A 32 25.46 -8.98 7.91
C ARG A 32 24.92 -9.59 6.62
N LEU A 33 23.74 -9.14 6.17
CA LEU A 33 23.17 -9.56 4.89
C LEU A 33 23.94 -8.95 3.72
N LEU A 34 24.32 -7.67 3.79
CA LEU A 34 25.09 -7.00 2.75
C LEU A 34 26.44 -7.68 2.52
N GLN A 35 27.13 -8.08 3.58
CA GLN A 35 28.38 -8.82 3.50
C GLN A 35 28.21 -10.14 2.72
N GLU A 36 27.17 -10.91 3.03
CA GLU A 36 26.87 -12.18 2.34
C GLU A 36 26.33 -11.98 0.91
N LEU A 37 25.82 -10.79 0.60
CA LEU A 37 25.42 -10.35 -0.75
C LEU A 37 26.60 -9.79 -1.56
N GLY A 38 27.83 -9.91 -1.06
CA GLY A 38 29.06 -9.52 -1.76
C GLY A 38 29.44 -8.05 -1.65
N TRP A 39 28.82 -7.29 -0.73
CA TRP A 39 29.26 -5.92 -0.46
C TRP A 39 30.42 -5.89 0.53
N ASP A 40 31.45 -5.11 0.24
CA ASP A 40 32.48 -4.80 1.23
C ASP A 40 31.95 -3.77 2.23
N VAL A 41 31.45 -4.26 3.36
CA VAL A 41 30.90 -3.43 4.44
C VAL A 41 31.96 -2.64 5.21
N TYR A 42 33.25 -2.89 4.96
CA TYR A 42 34.35 -2.16 5.59
C TYR A 42 34.88 -1.02 4.72
N ASP A 43 34.56 -1.00 3.43
CA ASP A 43 34.83 0.12 2.54
C ASP A 43 33.64 1.10 2.53
N THR A 44 33.82 2.25 3.16
CA THR A 44 32.80 3.30 3.25
C THR A 44 32.52 4.00 1.93
N ASN A 45 33.31 3.77 0.88
CA ASN A 45 32.98 4.22 -0.47
C ASN A 45 32.06 3.23 -1.20
N VAL A 46 31.90 2.00 -0.71
CA VAL A 46 31.07 0.95 -1.30
C VAL A 46 29.78 0.75 -0.48
N VAL A 47 29.89 0.69 0.85
CA VAL A 47 28.76 0.73 1.78
C VAL A 47 28.93 1.95 2.67
N TRP A 48 28.30 3.06 2.28
CA TRP A 48 28.47 4.35 2.96
C TRP A 48 27.42 4.52 4.06
N PRO A 49 27.80 4.52 5.35
CA PRO A 49 26.85 4.72 6.45
C PRO A 49 26.48 6.20 6.63
N GLU A 50 25.25 6.47 7.04
CA GLU A 50 24.77 7.83 7.35
C GLU A 50 25.02 8.81 6.18
N PHE A 51 24.76 8.37 4.94
CA PHE A 51 25.02 9.12 3.72
C PHE A 51 24.17 10.38 3.67
N GLN A 52 24.83 11.54 3.74
CA GLN A 52 24.15 12.83 3.71
C GLN A 52 23.55 13.09 2.33
N THR A 53 22.27 13.45 2.31
CA THR A 53 21.60 13.99 1.15
C THR A 53 21.33 15.48 1.40
N GLY A 54 21.13 16.28 0.34
CA GLY A 54 20.86 17.71 0.52
C GLY A 54 19.62 18.01 1.39
N GLU A 55 18.69 17.06 1.49
CA GLU A 55 17.41 17.20 2.18
C GLU A 55 17.25 16.22 3.37
N GLY A 56 18.28 15.44 3.70
CA GLY A 56 18.18 14.38 4.71
C GLY A 56 19.41 13.49 4.78
N ARG A 57 19.18 12.23 5.13
CA ARG A 57 20.24 11.25 5.29
C ARG A 57 19.68 9.84 5.11
N ALA A 58 20.39 8.98 4.40
CA ALA A 58 20.11 7.55 4.35
C ALA A 58 20.99 6.83 5.37
N ASP A 59 20.46 5.80 6.03
CA ASP A 59 21.25 5.01 6.99
C ASP A 59 22.41 4.28 6.30
N PHE A 60 22.17 3.76 5.09
CA PHE A 60 23.23 3.27 4.22
C PHE A 60 22.99 3.66 2.76
N ALA A 61 24.07 3.98 2.06
CA ALA A 61 24.11 4.03 0.61
C ALA A 61 25.00 2.91 0.09
N LEU A 62 24.44 2.06 -0.77
CA LEU A 62 25.20 1.09 -1.54
C LEU A 62 25.67 1.77 -2.82
N CYS A 63 26.98 1.89 -2.98
CA CYS A 63 27.59 2.73 -3.99
C CYS A 63 28.22 1.90 -5.11
N TYR A 64 27.79 2.17 -6.34
CA TYR A 64 28.49 1.72 -7.52
C TYR A 64 28.31 2.70 -8.70
N PRO A 65 29.42 3.23 -9.27
CA PRO A 65 30.80 3.14 -8.80
C PRO A 65 31.00 3.68 -7.37
N PRO A 66 32.18 3.45 -6.74
CA PRO A 66 32.45 3.93 -5.38
C PRO A 66 32.09 5.40 -5.19
N SER A 67 31.55 5.74 -4.02
CA SER A 67 31.04 7.07 -3.65
C SER A 67 29.83 7.58 -4.46
N LYS A 68 29.31 6.79 -5.41
CA LYS A 68 28.10 7.12 -6.17
C LYS A 68 26.94 6.20 -5.76
N PRO A 69 25.91 6.71 -5.07
CA PRO A 69 24.83 5.87 -4.54
C PRO A 69 23.99 5.25 -5.67
N SER A 70 23.83 3.93 -5.62
CA SER A 70 22.93 3.16 -6.50
C SER A 70 21.66 2.74 -5.75
N ILE A 71 21.77 2.47 -4.45
CA ILE A 71 20.66 2.06 -3.59
C ILE A 71 20.77 2.77 -2.25
N PHE A 72 19.67 3.30 -1.76
CA PHE A 72 19.56 3.72 -0.35
C PHE A 72 18.88 2.65 0.48
N ILE A 73 19.35 2.45 1.71
CA ILE A 73 18.71 1.62 2.72
C ILE A 73 18.38 2.49 3.91
N GLU A 74 17.13 2.43 4.33
CA GLU A 74 16.57 3.14 5.46
C GLU A 74 16.07 2.12 6.50
N VAL A 75 16.65 2.18 7.69
CA VAL A 75 16.36 1.29 8.81
C VAL A 75 15.38 1.97 9.76
N LYS A 76 14.34 1.23 10.14
CA LYS A 76 13.26 1.69 11.02
C LYS A 76 13.23 0.86 12.30
N GLN A 77 12.60 1.41 13.33
CA GLN A 77 12.36 0.67 14.56
C GLN A 77 11.58 -0.62 14.28
N PRO A 78 11.80 -1.68 15.07
CA PRO A 78 11.02 -2.91 14.98
C PRO A 78 9.51 -2.64 14.92
N GLY A 79 8.83 -3.16 13.89
CA GLY A 79 7.39 -2.99 13.68
C GLY A 79 6.98 -1.66 13.04
N LYS A 80 7.94 -0.82 12.60
CA LYS A 80 7.68 0.49 11.99
C LYS A 80 8.20 0.59 10.54
N ALA A 81 8.29 -0.53 9.81
CA ALA A 81 8.81 -0.57 8.44
C ALA A 81 8.10 0.38 7.44
N GLU A 82 6.82 0.70 7.66
CA GLU A 82 6.03 1.57 6.77
C GLU A 82 6.10 3.05 7.17
N ASN A 83 6.78 3.40 8.26
CA ASN A 83 6.87 4.78 8.71
C ASN A 83 7.84 5.57 7.83
N GLY A 84 7.45 6.78 7.45
CA GLY A 84 8.33 7.68 6.70
C GLY A 84 8.62 7.26 5.26
N VAL A 85 7.84 6.32 4.69
CA VAL A 85 7.95 5.88 3.28
C VAL A 85 7.96 7.09 2.34
N ARG A 86 7.01 8.01 2.51
CA ARG A 86 6.90 9.23 1.70
C ARG A 86 8.21 10.04 1.70
N GLN A 87 8.71 10.38 2.88
CA GLN A 87 9.94 11.17 3.03
C GLN A 87 11.13 10.44 2.41
N ALA A 88 11.22 9.12 2.63
CA ALA A 88 12.29 8.30 2.08
C ALA A 88 12.30 8.29 0.54
N LEU A 89 11.13 8.16 -0.07
CA LEU A 89 11.00 8.18 -1.53
C LEU A 89 11.25 9.58 -2.10
N GLU A 90 10.78 10.64 -1.45
CA GLU A 90 10.98 12.03 -1.90
C GLU A 90 12.48 12.39 -1.94
N TYR A 91 13.25 12.13 -0.87
CA TYR A 91 14.68 12.47 -0.89
C TYR A 91 15.48 11.59 -1.86
N ALA A 92 15.14 10.29 -1.98
CA ALA A 92 15.80 9.39 -2.92
C ALA A 92 15.58 9.85 -4.37
N PHE A 93 14.36 10.30 -4.68
CA PHE A 93 14.01 10.89 -5.97
C PHE A 93 14.83 12.16 -6.25
N HIS A 94 14.88 13.11 -5.31
CA HIS A 94 15.66 14.35 -5.49
C HIS A 94 17.17 14.12 -5.61
N THR A 95 17.70 13.08 -4.95
CA THR A 95 19.11 12.69 -5.05
C THR A 95 19.42 11.91 -6.34
N GLY A 96 18.40 11.51 -7.10
CA GLY A 96 18.54 10.74 -8.33
C GLY A 96 18.90 9.27 -8.10
N VAL A 97 18.67 8.74 -6.89
CA VAL A 97 18.94 7.34 -6.58
C VAL A 97 17.78 6.48 -7.09
N PRO A 98 18.04 5.49 -7.97
CA PRO A 98 16.98 4.79 -8.68
C PRO A 98 16.25 3.75 -7.83
N PHE A 99 16.78 3.41 -6.65
CA PHE A 99 16.28 2.30 -5.85
C PHE A 99 16.43 2.58 -4.36
N ILE A 100 15.37 2.35 -3.58
CA ILE A 100 15.41 2.50 -2.12
C ILE A 100 14.76 1.31 -1.42
N VAL A 101 15.35 0.91 -0.30
CA VAL A 101 14.89 -0.19 0.54
C VAL A 101 14.60 0.32 1.94
N LEU A 102 13.40 0.04 2.44
CA LEU A 102 13.01 0.33 3.82
C LEU A 102 12.92 -0.98 4.59
N THR A 103 13.50 -1.03 5.78
CA THR A 103 13.48 -2.24 6.62
C THR A 103 13.38 -1.96 8.11
N ASP A 104 12.64 -2.80 8.84
CA ASP A 104 12.68 -2.90 10.30
C ASP A 104 13.36 -4.21 10.77
N GLY A 105 14.19 -4.79 9.90
CA GLY A 105 14.83 -6.09 10.07
C GLY A 105 13.93 -7.25 9.67
N LYS A 106 12.65 -7.25 10.09
CA LYS A 106 11.66 -8.28 9.75
C LYS A 106 11.11 -8.08 8.34
N THR A 107 10.74 -6.86 8.00
CA THR A 107 10.10 -6.49 6.75
C THR A 107 11.10 -5.75 5.87
N TRP A 108 11.13 -6.04 4.58
CA TRP A 108 11.97 -5.40 3.58
C TRP A 108 11.11 -4.97 2.40
N SER A 109 10.94 -3.67 2.23
CA SER A 109 10.14 -3.07 1.15
C SER A 109 11.07 -2.40 0.14
N PHE A 110 10.94 -2.80 -1.13
CA PHE A 110 11.77 -2.35 -2.25
C PHE A 110 10.96 -1.39 -3.12
N TYR A 111 11.47 -0.19 -3.36
CA TYR A 111 10.78 0.86 -4.10
C TYR A 111 11.63 1.41 -5.25
N LEU A 112 10.94 1.88 -6.28
CA LEU A 112 11.52 2.65 -7.39
C LEU A 112 11.04 4.11 -7.27
N PRO A 113 11.84 5.04 -6.70
CA PRO A 113 11.39 6.40 -6.41
C PRO A 113 10.90 7.18 -7.64
N ALA A 114 11.55 6.97 -8.78
CA ALA A 114 11.30 7.70 -10.03
C ALA A 114 10.14 7.15 -10.89
N GLU A 115 9.54 6.02 -10.50
CA GLU A 115 8.42 5.45 -11.26
C GLU A 115 7.09 6.15 -10.93
N GLN A 116 6.11 6.00 -11.81
CA GLN A 116 4.81 6.68 -11.68
C GLN A 116 3.87 6.00 -10.67
N GLY A 117 2.79 6.69 -10.33
CA GLY A 117 1.76 6.20 -9.40
C GLY A 117 1.98 6.65 -7.96
N SER A 118 1.11 6.14 -7.07
CA SER A 118 1.19 6.39 -5.64
C SER A 118 2.46 5.78 -5.03
N TYR A 119 2.82 6.17 -3.81
CA TYR A 119 3.95 5.59 -3.09
C TYR A 119 3.84 4.07 -2.95
N GLU A 120 2.62 3.55 -2.84
CA GLU A 120 2.33 2.12 -2.81
C GLU A 120 2.52 1.46 -4.18
N ASP A 121 2.12 2.12 -5.28
CA ASP A 121 2.31 1.59 -6.64
C ASP A 121 3.80 1.46 -6.98
N ARG A 122 4.63 2.36 -6.46
CA ARG A 122 6.10 2.36 -6.62
C ARG A 122 6.79 1.25 -5.83
N ARG A 123 6.07 0.49 -4.98
CA ARG A 123 6.61 -0.66 -4.26
C ARG A 123 6.69 -1.87 -5.18
N VAL A 124 7.92 -2.26 -5.50
CA VAL A 124 8.21 -3.42 -6.34
C VAL A 124 7.98 -4.71 -5.57
N TYR A 125 8.41 -4.79 -4.32
CA TYR A 125 8.27 -6.01 -3.53
C TYR A 125 8.22 -5.69 -2.03
N LYS A 126 7.50 -6.51 -1.27
CA LYS A 126 7.51 -6.52 0.19
C LYS A 126 7.82 -7.92 0.66
N LEU A 127 8.98 -8.10 1.27
CA LEU A 127 9.43 -9.34 1.88
C LEU A 127 9.17 -9.27 3.38
N ASP A 128 8.48 -10.26 3.93
CA ASP A 128 8.33 -10.47 5.36
C ASP A 128 9.06 -11.77 5.73
N LEU A 129 10.12 -11.67 6.52
CA LEU A 129 10.96 -12.81 6.92
C LEU A 129 10.25 -13.82 7.83
N PHE A 130 9.07 -13.48 8.38
CA PHE A 130 8.26 -14.43 9.15
C PHE A 130 7.27 -15.19 8.27
N GLU A 131 6.94 -14.68 7.09
CA GLU A 131 5.98 -15.28 6.15
C GLU A 131 6.64 -16.02 4.98
N ARG A 132 7.97 -16.01 4.91
CA ARG A 132 8.74 -16.65 3.84
C ARG A 132 9.83 -17.52 4.42
N GLU A 133 10.05 -18.67 3.78
CA GLU A 133 11.18 -19.54 4.08
C GLU A 133 12.51 -18.85 3.74
N ALA A 134 13.59 -19.29 4.38
CA ALA A 134 14.89 -18.64 4.28
C ALA A 134 15.43 -18.61 2.84
N GLU A 135 15.18 -19.68 2.08
CA GLU A 135 15.56 -19.81 0.67
C GLU A 135 14.86 -18.77 -0.20
N GLN A 136 13.57 -18.54 0.04
CA GLN A 136 12.78 -17.57 -0.72
C GLN A 136 13.19 -16.14 -0.37
N GLY A 137 13.42 -15.86 0.93
CA GLY A 137 13.92 -14.56 1.36
C GLY A 137 15.32 -14.26 0.81
N ALA A 138 16.22 -15.24 0.84
CA ALA A 138 17.55 -15.13 0.27
C ALA A 138 17.50 -14.88 -1.24
N ALA A 139 16.62 -15.56 -1.97
CA ALA A 139 16.45 -15.35 -3.41
C ALA A 139 15.95 -13.92 -3.74
N VAL A 140 15.04 -13.35 -2.93
CA VAL A 140 14.57 -11.98 -3.09
C VAL A 140 15.67 -10.97 -2.79
N LEU A 141 16.40 -11.13 -1.68
CA LEU A 141 17.51 -10.26 -1.32
C LEU A 141 18.62 -10.32 -2.37
N THR A 142 18.98 -11.51 -2.85
CA THR A 142 19.95 -11.69 -3.94
C THR A 142 19.50 -10.94 -5.19
N ARG A 143 18.26 -11.15 -5.64
CA ARG A 143 17.71 -10.51 -6.84
C ARG A 143 17.85 -8.99 -6.84
N TYR A 144 17.66 -8.35 -5.69
CA TYR A 144 17.57 -6.89 -5.57
C TYR A 144 18.79 -6.21 -4.98
N LEU A 145 19.63 -6.91 -4.22
CA LEU A 145 20.73 -6.34 -3.45
C LEU A 145 22.08 -7.04 -3.67
N GLU A 146 22.18 -8.14 -4.40
CA GLU A 146 23.50 -8.76 -4.68
C GLU A 146 24.41 -7.78 -5.43
N ASN A 147 25.64 -7.64 -4.94
CA ASN A 147 26.58 -6.63 -5.42
C ASN A 147 26.81 -6.73 -6.94
N ASP A 148 27.04 -7.93 -7.48
CA ASP A 148 27.28 -8.13 -8.92
C ASP A 148 26.04 -7.82 -9.78
N ARG A 149 24.83 -8.08 -9.26
CA ARG A 149 23.56 -7.74 -9.94
C ARG A 149 23.29 -6.25 -9.94
N VAL A 150 23.68 -5.56 -8.87
CA VAL A 150 23.59 -4.10 -8.81
C VAL A 150 24.60 -3.47 -9.77
N LYS A 151 25.84 -3.99 -9.79
CA LYS A 151 26.91 -3.52 -10.69
C LYS A 151 26.57 -3.68 -12.17
N SER A 152 25.99 -4.82 -12.54
CA SER A 152 25.57 -5.11 -13.92
C SER A 152 24.27 -4.40 -14.33
N GLY A 153 23.53 -3.80 -13.37
CA GLY A 153 22.22 -3.18 -13.61
C GLY A 153 21.05 -4.16 -13.61
N GLU A 154 21.31 -5.47 -13.50
CA GLU A 154 20.29 -6.52 -13.53
C GLU A 154 19.26 -6.35 -12.40
N ALA A 155 19.69 -5.95 -11.19
CA ALA A 155 18.81 -5.74 -10.05
C ALA A 155 17.73 -4.67 -10.34
N LEU A 156 18.15 -3.54 -10.92
CA LEU A 156 17.26 -2.44 -11.28
C LEU A 156 16.34 -2.81 -12.45
N GLU A 157 16.87 -3.51 -13.46
CA GLU A 157 16.06 -3.95 -14.60
C GLU A 157 14.98 -4.95 -14.17
N ASN A 158 15.35 -5.93 -13.34
CA ASN A 158 14.42 -6.89 -12.75
C ASN A 158 13.32 -6.18 -11.96
N ALA A 159 13.69 -5.20 -11.13
CA ALA A 159 12.73 -4.41 -10.36
C ALA A 159 11.77 -3.63 -11.27
N ARG A 160 12.28 -2.95 -12.30
CA ARG A 160 11.45 -2.21 -13.28
C ARG A 160 10.52 -3.12 -14.07
N ARG A 161 10.97 -4.34 -14.40
CA ARG A 161 10.14 -5.33 -15.10
C ARG A 161 8.99 -5.81 -14.22
N GLU A 162 9.26 -6.11 -12.95
CA GLU A 162 8.23 -6.48 -11.98
C GLU A 162 7.23 -5.34 -11.72
N TYR A 163 7.74 -4.11 -11.56
CA TYR A 163 6.89 -2.92 -11.43
C TYR A 163 5.99 -2.75 -12.65
N ARG A 164 6.53 -2.75 -13.87
CA ARG A 164 5.74 -2.62 -15.11
C ARG A 164 4.68 -3.71 -15.22
N SER A 165 5.03 -4.96 -14.90
CA SER A 165 4.08 -6.08 -14.93
C SER A 165 2.92 -5.90 -13.96
N ARG A 166 3.15 -5.32 -12.78
CA ARG A 166 2.10 -5.06 -11.78
C ARG A 166 1.31 -3.82 -12.12
N ASN A 167 2.00 -2.74 -12.46
CA ASN A 167 1.41 -1.44 -12.75
C ASN A 167 0.55 -1.50 -14.03
N ARG A 168 0.88 -2.33 -15.02
CA ARG A 168 0.04 -2.50 -16.23
C ARG A 168 -1.41 -2.83 -15.89
N ARG A 169 -1.66 -3.66 -14.86
CA ARG A 169 -3.02 -3.99 -14.43
C ARG A 169 -3.68 -2.81 -13.71
N SER A 170 -2.94 -2.08 -12.88
CA SER A 170 -3.44 -0.91 -12.16
C SER A 170 -3.82 0.20 -13.14
N VAL A 171 -2.89 0.57 -14.03
CA VAL A 171 -3.06 1.57 -15.09
C VAL A 171 -4.19 1.18 -16.03
N ALA A 172 -4.25 -0.07 -16.49
CA ALA A 172 -5.37 -0.52 -17.32
C ALA A 172 -6.70 -0.35 -16.59
N ARG A 173 -6.77 -0.69 -15.29
CA ARG A 173 -7.99 -0.55 -14.50
C ARG A 173 -8.40 0.91 -14.29
N SER A 174 -7.44 1.82 -14.06
CA SER A 174 -7.74 3.25 -13.90
C SER A 174 -8.10 3.92 -15.22
N ALA A 175 -7.64 3.38 -16.35
CA ALA A 175 -7.98 3.90 -17.68
C ALA A 175 -9.36 3.44 -18.19
N ILE A 176 -9.97 2.40 -17.60
CA ILE A 176 -11.29 1.90 -18.03
C ILE A 176 -12.36 3.00 -18.02
N PRO A 177 -12.56 3.79 -16.93
CA PRO A 177 -13.59 4.82 -16.91
C PRO A 177 -13.36 5.91 -17.96
N GLU A 178 -12.10 6.32 -18.16
CA GLU A 178 -11.73 7.34 -19.15
C GLU A 178 -11.99 6.83 -20.58
N ALA A 179 -11.54 5.61 -20.89
CA ALA A 179 -11.79 4.99 -22.19
C ALA A 179 -13.28 4.76 -22.44
N TRP A 180 -14.05 4.35 -21.42
CA TRP A 180 -15.50 4.22 -21.51
C TRP A 180 -16.19 5.56 -21.80
N HIS A 181 -15.74 6.65 -21.16
CA HIS A 181 -16.25 7.99 -21.45
C HIS A 181 -15.97 8.40 -22.89
N GLU A 182 -14.74 8.19 -23.37
CA GLU A 182 -14.34 8.52 -24.74
C GLU A 182 -15.16 7.74 -25.78
N LEU A 183 -15.37 6.44 -25.58
CA LEU A 183 -16.18 5.60 -26.47
C LEU A 183 -17.65 6.07 -26.56
N ILE A 184 -18.25 6.49 -25.44
CA ILE A 184 -19.61 7.05 -25.45
C ILE A 184 -19.62 8.44 -26.10
N GLU A 185 -18.61 9.29 -25.83
CA GLU A 185 -18.58 10.67 -26.31
C GLU A 185 -18.41 10.76 -27.82
N ASN A 186 -17.55 9.89 -28.37
CA ASN A 186 -17.29 9.84 -29.79
C ASN A 186 -18.34 9.04 -30.57
N GLY A 187 -19.27 8.36 -29.88
CA GLY A 187 -20.28 7.53 -30.51
C GLY A 187 -19.67 6.34 -31.25
N ASP A 188 -18.93 5.49 -30.54
CA ASP A 188 -18.27 4.33 -31.16
C ASP A 188 -19.29 3.39 -31.84
N GLU A 189 -19.16 3.24 -33.17
CA GLU A 189 -20.10 2.48 -34.01
C GLU A 189 -20.21 1.01 -33.58
N THR A 190 -19.10 0.40 -33.16
CA THR A 190 -19.11 -1.01 -32.73
C THR A 190 -19.88 -1.18 -31.42
N LEU A 191 -19.77 -0.22 -30.49
CA LEU A 191 -20.53 -0.24 -29.25
C LEU A 191 -22.04 -0.08 -29.49
N VAL A 192 -22.43 0.80 -30.41
CA VAL A 192 -23.82 1.00 -30.82
C VAL A 192 -24.37 -0.27 -31.45
N GLU A 193 -23.65 -0.84 -32.41
CA GLU A 193 -24.03 -2.08 -33.09
C GLU A 193 -24.20 -3.25 -32.11
N LEU A 194 -23.24 -3.43 -31.19
CA LEU A 194 -23.26 -4.51 -30.21
C LEU A 194 -24.45 -4.39 -29.24
N LEU A 195 -24.83 -3.16 -28.86
CA LEU A 195 -26.00 -2.93 -28.03
C LEU A 195 -27.30 -3.11 -28.82
N ALA A 196 -27.36 -2.66 -30.07
CA ALA A 196 -28.52 -2.86 -30.96
C ALA A 196 -28.79 -4.36 -31.20
N ASP A 197 -27.75 -5.15 -31.50
CA ASP A 197 -27.82 -6.61 -31.65
C ASP A 197 -28.32 -7.28 -30.36
N ALA A 198 -27.82 -6.84 -29.20
CA ALA A 198 -28.23 -7.37 -27.90
C ALA A 198 -29.70 -7.06 -27.58
N VAL A 199 -30.22 -5.90 -28.01
CA VAL A 199 -31.63 -5.54 -27.90
C VAL A 199 -32.47 -6.37 -28.87
N GLU A 200 -32.04 -6.50 -30.13
CA GLU A 200 -32.71 -7.32 -31.13
C GLU A 200 -32.86 -8.77 -30.68
N SER A 201 -31.79 -9.36 -30.14
CA SER A 201 -31.82 -10.72 -29.58
C SER A 201 -32.80 -10.89 -28.42
N LYS A 202 -33.11 -9.83 -27.67
CA LYS A 202 -34.00 -9.89 -26.49
C LYS A 202 -35.44 -9.49 -26.80
N ALA A 203 -35.63 -8.49 -27.66
CA ALA A 203 -36.92 -7.90 -27.97
C ALA A 203 -37.51 -8.42 -29.29
N GLY A 204 -36.70 -9.05 -30.15
CA GLY A 204 -37.09 -9.52 -31.48
C GLY A 204 -37.11 -8.43 -32.56
N PHE A 205 -36.77 -7.20 -32.20
CA PHE A 205 -36.73 -6.04 -33.10
C PHE A 205 -35.48 -5.22 -32.83
N ARG A 206 -34.83 -4.76 -33.90
CA ARG A 206 -33.66 -3.89 -33.81
C ARG A 206 -34.07 -2.45 -33.44
N PRO A 207 -33.47 -1.83 -32.42
CA PRO A 207 -33.70 -0.42 -32.11
C PRO A 207 -33.03 0.48 -33.16
N ASP A 208 -33.42 1.75 -33.21
CA ASP A 208 -32.72 2.75 -34.03
C ASP A 208 -31.35 3.08 -33.40
N ASP A 209 -30.34 3.28 -34.23
CA ASP A 209 -28.98 3.57 -33.78
C ASP A 209 -28.90 4.93 -33.04
N ASP A 210 -29.77 5.89 -33.41
CA ASP A 210 -29.91 7.17 -32.70
C ASP A 210 -30.48 6.96 -31.29
N ASP A 211 -31.47 6.07 -31.12
CA ASP A 211 -32.04 5.74 -29.81
C ASP A 211 -31.01 5.07 -28.89
N VAL A 212 -30.15 4.21 -29.45
CA VAL A 212 -29.07 3.54 -28.72
C VAL A 212 -28.00 4.55 -28.30
N THR A 213 -27.62 5.46 -29.19
CA THR A 213 -26.66 6.53 -28.91
C THR A 213 -27.17 7.49 -27.84
N ASP A 214 -28.44 7.90 -27.94
CA ASP A 214 -29.10 8.73 -26.93
C ASP A 214 -29.20 8.03 -25.57
N PHE A 215 -29.46 6.73 -25.55
CA PHE A 215 -29.44 5.96 -24.31
C PHE A 215 -28.04 5.94 -23.67
N LEU A 216 -27.00 5.64 -24.45
CA LEU A 216 -25.61 5.57 -23.97
C LEU A 216 -25.12 6.93 -23.44
N THR A 217 -25.47 8.03 -24.10
CA THR A 217 -25.14 9.38 -23.63
C THR A 217 -25.95 9.79 -22.40
N ASN A 218 -27.20 9.33 -22.25
CA ASN A 218 -28.03 9.62 -21.08
C ASN A 218 -27.62 8.86 -19.81
N LEU A 219 -26.92 7.73 -19.93
CA LEU A 219 -26.32 7.03 -18.77
C LEU A 219 -25.30 7.90 -17.99
N ARG A 220 -24.87 9.04 -18.56
CA ARG A 220 -24.03 10.05 -17.90
C ARG A 220 -24.72 10.77 -16.75
N ARG A 221 -26.04 10.89 -16.79
CA ARG A 221 -26.76 11.68 -15.78
C ARG A 221 -26.89 10.85 -14.52
N PRO A 222 -26.43 11.35 -13.34
CA PRO A 222 -26.87 10.78 -12.08
C PRO A 222 -28.40 10.78 -12.13
N VAL A 223 -29.01 9.61 -12.00
CA VAL A 223 -30.45 9.49 -11.84
C VAL A 223 -30.77 10.16 -10.51
N VAL A 224 -30.98 11.48 -10.53
CA VAL A 224 -31.62 12.19 -9.45
C VAL A 224 -33.03 11.64 -9.43
N SER A 225 -33.25 10.67 -8.55
CA SER A 225 -34.58 10.20 -8.19
C SER A 225 -35.42 11.44 -7.85
N GLN A 226 -36.30 11.82 -8.77
CA GLN A 226 -37.26 12.88 -8.54
C GLN A 226 -38.26 12.38 -7.49
N THR A 227 -38.07 12.77 -6.23
CA THR A 227 -39.18 12.80 -5.28
C THR A 227 -40.02 14.07 -5.52
N PRO A 228 -41.37 13.99 -5.44
CA PRO A 228 -42.25 15.10 -5.74
C PRO A 228 -42.11 16.25 -4.71
N PRO A 229 -42.42 17.51 -5.10
CA PRO A 229 -42.01 18.69 -4.36
C PRO A 229 -42.89 18.93 -3.12
N THR A 230 -42.27 18.98 -1.94
CA THR A 230 -42.86 19.56 -0.73
C THR A 230 -42.46 21.04 -0.59
N LYS A 231 -43.45 21.85 -0.24
CA LYS A 231 -43.46 23.33 -0.20
C LYS A 231 -42.44 23.93 0.78
N PRO A 232 -42.03 25.21 0.59
CA PRO A 232 -40.97 25.84 1.36
C PRO A 232 -41.48 26.42 2.68
N THR A 233 -40.73 26.21 3.76
CA THR A 233 -40.90 26.96 5.02
C THR A 233 -39.59 27.62 5.43
N ASN A 234 -39.72 28.94 5.61
CA ASN A 234 -38.75 29.99 5.94
C ASN A 234 -37.57 29.67 6.88
N SER A 235 -36.39 30.09 6.41
CA SER A 235 -35.37 30.94 7.07
C SER A 235 -35.41 31.12 8.60
N VAL A 236 -34.33 30.69 9.27
CA VAL A 236 -33.64 31.49 10.31
C VAL A 236 -32.11 31.26 10.22
N ARG A 237 -31.37 32.36 10.43
CA ARG A 237 -29.93 32.63 10.23
C ARG A 237 -29.03 32.09 11.39
N PRO A 238 -27.71 31.88 11.19
CA PRO A 238 -26.81 31.16 12.12
C PRO A 238 -26.09 32.09 13.12
N PRO A 239 -25.38 31.50 14.11
CA PRO A 239 -24.07 32.06 14.44
C PRO A 239 -22.95 31.04 14.77
N GLN A 240 -21.83 31.22 14.05
CA GLN A 240 -20.45 31.42 14.53
C GLN A 240 -19.68 30.30 15.26
N THR A 241 -18.58 29.91 14.60
CA THR A 241 -17.33 29.35 15.16
C THR A 241 -16.60 30.37 16.03
N PRO A 242 -15.85 29.93 17.06
CA PRO A 242 -14.41 30.24 17.05
C PRO A 242 -13.47 29.12 17.52
N GLN A 243 -12.39 28.96 16.75
CA GLN A 243 -10.98 28.75 17.14
C GLN A 243 -10.46 27.40 17.67
N ALA A 244 -9.14 27.28 17.51
CA ALA A 244 -8.34 26.07 17.29
C ALA A 244 -7.54 25.59 18.52
N GLU A 245 -7.25 24.28 18.49
CA GLU A 245 -6.07 23.52 18.98
C GLU A 245 -5.60 23.64 20.45
N PRO A 246 -5.22 22.50 21.09
CA PRO A 246 -3.89 21.91 20.82
C PRO A 246 -3.84 20.37 20.69
N LYS A 247 -2.88 19.90 19.89
CA LYS A 247 -2.36 18.53 19.89
C LYS A 247 -1.83 18.13 21.27
N PRO A 248 -1.88 16.83 21.62
CA PRO A 248 -0.81 16.22 22.38
C PRO A 248 -0.09 15.13 21.59
N SER A 249 1.22 15.20 21.72
CA SER A 249 2.24 14.23 21.38
C SER A 249 2.03 12.85 22.01
N SER A 250 2.41 11.83 21.25
CA SER A 250 3.05 10.57 21.65
C SER A 250 2.70 9.93 23.01
N SER A 251 1.92 8.85 22.98
CA SER A 251 2.19 7.64 23.77
C SER A 251 1.47 6.46 23.15
N SER A 252 2.16 5.34 22.93
CA SER A 252 1.53 4.07 22.57
C SER A 252 0.85 3.51 23.80
N ASN A 253 -0.27 4.10 24.21
CA ASN A 253 -1.13 3.44 25.17
C ASN A 253 -1.78 2.26 24.45
N ARG A 254 -1.40 1.04 24.84
CA ARG A 254 -2.11 -0.19 24.43
C ARG A 254 -3.56 -0.19 24.94
N HIS A 255 -3.97 0.80 25.71
CA HIS A 255 -5.28 1.00 26.34
C HIS A 255 -5.86 2.37 25.94
N GLY A 256 -7.16 2.47 25.71
CA GLY A 256 -7.80 3.70 25.27
C GLY A 256 -9.31 3.69 25.44
N HIS A 257 -9.98 4.70 24.91
CA HIS A 257 -11.44 4.77 24.87
C HIS A 257 -11.90 4.89 23.42
N LEU A 258 -12.86 4.07 23.03
CA LEU A 258 -13.55 4.15 21.75
C LEU A 258 -14.86 4.91 21.96
N ILE A 259 -15.17 5.89 21.11
CA ILE A 259 -16.46 6.61 21.16
C ILE A 259 -17.34 6.10 20.03
N ILE A 260 -18.46 5.47 20.37
CA ILE A 260 -19.46 4.97 19.40
C ILE A 260 -20.79 5.62 19.75
N SER A 261 -21.40 6.31 18.79
CA SER A 261 -22.70 6.99 18.96
C SER A 261 -22.75 7.88 20.22
N GLY A 262 -21.64 8.56 20.53
CA GLY A 262 -21.51 9.45 21.69
C GLY A 262 -21.24 8.76 23.04
N LYS A 263 -21.14 7.43 23.10
CA LYS A 263 -20.77 6.68 24.33
C LYS A 263 -19.32 6.21 24.28
N ALA A 264 -18.61 6.37 25.39
CA ALA A 264 -17.21 5.97 25.52
C ALA A 264 -17.08 4.55 26.08
N PHE A 265 -16.25 3.73 25.44
CA PHE A 265 -15.96 2.35 25.81
C PHE A 265 -14.45 2.15 26.02
N PRO A 266 -13.99 1.78 27.22
CA PRO A 266 -12.57 1.50 27.45
C PRO A 266 -12.15 0.19 26.77
N TYR A 267 -10.89 0.11 26.34
CA TYR A 267 -10.26 -1.11 25.84
C TYR A 267 -8.80 -1.21 26.30
N ALA A 268 -8.27 -2.42 26.45
CA ALA A 268 -6.91 -2.70 26.89
C ALA A 268 -5.97 -3.17 25.76
N ASN A 269 -6.49 -3.41 24.56
CA ASN A 269 -5.73 -3.72 23.34
C ASN A 269 -6.60 -3.56 22.07
N ALA A 270 -5.96 -3.61 20.91
CA ALA A 270 -6.63 -3.46 19.61
C ALA A 270 -7.67 -4.56 19.30
N LYS A 271 -7.49 -5.78 19.82
CA LYS A 271 -8.48 -6.86 19.65
C LYS A 271 -9.76 -6.51 20.40
N GLU A 272 -9.65 -6.07 21.65
CA GLU A 272 -10.79 -5.66 22.47
C GLU A 272 -11.49 -4.43 21.88
N ALA A 273 -10.73 -3.45 21.38
CA ALA A 273 -11.30 -2.29 20.68
C ALA A 273 -12.15 -2.72 19.47
N MET A 274 -11.65 -3.66 18.66
CA MET A 274 -12.36 -4.17 17.48
C MET A 274 -13.60 -4.98 17.85
N VAL A 275 -13.52 -5.84 18.86
CA VAL A 275 -14.69 -6.63 19.33
C VAL A 275 -15.77 -5.69 19.86
N THR A 276 -15.41 -4.73 20.70
CA THR A 276 -16.36 -3.74 21.23
C THR A 276 -16.99 -2.90 20.12
N ALA A 277 -16.22 -2.48 19.12
CA ALA A 277 -16.74 -1.75 17.96
C ALA A 277 -17.78 -2.55 17.17
N LEU A 278 -17.46 -3.80 16.83
CA LEU A 278 -18.34 -4.66 16.04
C LEU A 278 -19.64 -4.98 16.79
N THR A 279 -19.55 -5.27 18.09
CA THR A 279 -20.71 -5.60 18.94
C THR A 279 -21.63 -4.41 19.17
N GLU A 280 -21.10 -3.21 19.39
CA GLU A 280 -21.96 -2.03 19.61
C GLU A 280 -22.62 -1.54 18.32
N LEU A 281 -21.92 -1.65 17.18
CA LEU A 281 -22.49 -1.29 15.88
C LEU A 281 -23.55 -2.31 15.42
N SER A 282 -23.41 -3.60 15.74
CA SER A 282 -24.41 -4.62 15.42
C SER A 282 -25.72 -4.44 16.20
N LYS A 283 -25.70 -3.80 17.37
CA LYS A 283 -26.93 -3.45 18.12
C LYS A 283 -27.78 -2.39 17.42
N SER A 284 -27.14 -1.51 16.65
CA SER A 284 -27.81 -0.41 15.94
C SER A 284 -28.27 -0.83 14.53
N ASP A 285 -27.58 -1.79 13.92
CA ASP A 285 -27.92 -2.36 12.62
C ASP A 285 -27.66 -3.88 12.61
N PRO A 286 -28.72 -4.71 12.68
CA PRO A 286 -28.59 -6.18 12.70
C PRO A 286 -27.88 -6.78 11.47
N SER A 287 -27.86 -6.08 10.33
CA SER A 287 -27.20 -6.54 9.11
C SER A 287 -25.72 -6.13 9.03
N PHE A 288 -25.22 -5.37 10.01
CA PHE A 288 -23.88 -4.81 10.01
C PHE A 288 -22.78 -5.89 9.92
N LEU A 289 -22.85 -6.92 10.78
CA LEU A 289 -21.85 -8.00 10.80
C LEU A 289 -21.85 -8.81 9.49
N GLN A 290 -23.04 -9.04 8.91
CA GLN A 290 -23.17 -9.70 7.63
C GLN A 290 -22.46 -8.91 6.51
N ARG A 291 -22.69 -7.59 6.43
CA ARG A 291 -22.01 -6.72 5.44
C ARG A 291 -20.50 -6.67 5.67
N CYS A 292 -20.05 -6.58 6.93
CA CYS A 292 -18.63 -6.62 7.26
C CYS A 292 -17.99 -7.96 6.85
N SER A 293 -18.66 -9.09 7.06
CA SER A 293 -18.14 -10.42 6.71
C SER A 293 -17.99 -10.64 5.19
N GLN A 294 -18.75 -9.91 4.37
CA GLN A 294 -18.71 -9.95 2.91
C GLN A 294 -17.66 -9.00 2.30
N HIS A 295 -17.04 -8.15 3.12
CA HIS A 295 -16.06 -7.19 2.63
C HIS A 295 -14.76 -7.91 2.19
N PRO A 296 -14.15 -7.58 1.04
CA PRO A 296 -12.98 -8.29 0.50
C PRO A 296 -11.79 -8.37 1.46
N TYR A 297 -11.63 -7.38 2.34
CA TYR A 297 -10.54 -7.31 3.32
C TYR A 297 -10.84 -8.04 4.64
N CYS A 298 -12.07 -8.48 4.87
CA CYS A 298 -12.50 -9.21 6.06
C CYS A 298 -12.52 -10.73 5.85
N SER A 299 -11.94 -11.19 4.73
CA SER A 299 -11.79 -12.61 4.39
C SER A 299 -10.34 -12.95 4.06
N GLY A 300 -9.83 -14.00 4.69
CA GLY A 300 -8.55 -14.62 4.37
C GLY A 300 -8.72 -15.83 3.46
N ARG A 301 -7.61 -16.35 2.90
CA ARG A 301 -7.60 -17.50 1.98
C ARG A 301 -8.35 -18.76 2.47
N LYS A 302 -8.48 -18.94 3.79
CA LYS A 302 -9.08 -20.15 4.40
C LYS A 302 -10.18 -19.87 5.43
N ARG A 303 -10.43 -18.61 5.81
CA ARG A 303 -11.42 -18.24 6.84
C ARG A 303 -11.85 -16.78 6.74
N ARG A 304 -13.06 -16.47 7.19
CA ARG A 304 -13.50 -15.09 7.41
C ARG A 304 -12.96 -14.60 8.76
N TYR A 305 -12.60 -13.32 8.83
CA TYR A 305 -12.06 -12.69 10.04
C TYR A 305 -13.17 -12.12 10.95
N ILE A 306 -14.36 -11.91 10.40
CA ILE A 306 -15.54 -11.40 11.10
C ILE A 306 -16.68 -12.41 10.93
N ALA A 307 -17.32 -12.75 12.04
CA ALA A 307 -18.49 -13.62 12.12
C ALA A 307 -19.72 -12.98 11.47
N GLN A 308 -20.68 -13.79 10.99
CA GLN A 308 -21.90 -13.27 10.38
C GLN A 308 -22.94 -12.89 11.43
N THR A 309 -22.88 -13.52 12.61
CA THR A 309 -23.72 -13.21 13.76
C THR A 309 -22.87 -13.05 15.04
N PRO A 310 -23.38 -12.40 16.10
CA PRO A 310 -22.65 -12.28 17.36
C PRO A 310 -22.37 -13.62 18.08
N GLU A 311 -23.12 -14.68 17.75
CA GLU A 311 -23.04 -16.00 18.38
C GLU A 311 -22.02 -16.95 17.74
N GLU A 312 -21.51 -16.62 16.55
CA GLU A 312 -20.47 -17.33 15.78
C GLU A 312 -19.04 -16.95 16.23
#